data_AF-A0A871BLE4-F1
#
_entry.id   AF-A0A871BLE4-F1
#
_cell.length_a   1.000
_cell.length_b   1.000
_cell.length_c   1.000
_cell.angle_alpha   90.00
_cell.angle_beta   90.00
_cell.angle_gamma   90.00
#
_symmetry.space_group_name_H-M   'P 1'
#
loop_
_entity.id
_entity.type
_entity.pdbx_description
1 polymer ?
#
loop_
_entity_poly.entity_id
_entity_poly.type
_entity_poly.pdbx_seq_one_letter_code
_entity_poly.pdbx_strand_id
1 'polypeptide(L)'
;MSSVDEVYQYGQDTFNVPERGEIRIEGCPPTIGDQLRRASFTQESPGVFTKHQEALDSDREYEVVTVTVDGDENEVIHVEATDIIGVVSLTPSSKVQVDPKIDWEHIFDMLLAVYDQNRSIEYHGIPLRDFLSDDVHLDDVFVVLAINYLDGLETIQRHGFIRDLVIRRVDSLDGRGDIDVEQTLLNHVRGTIEPNWIRNETEYDNAVNSLLHYAGKTLLRLFQQNSHENEHPAYDRIFSEVHREVQRLEGMGVSSGLGRMDEYRRLTLYDLPKQRRYYRKAFDVSKAIMSSSLGQQLRDGPRELVVDYVLNMESLFEQYSQVVVERELNRVKSYDHLDELADVTPVRSPSVNPFEDEYEVYHQPDHAVQEGEETLAVLDSKYYAEGHDPVKESSSRSRLFSYAYLLHADRLAFLCPLLEPKRRRITQTDAELQIVSPEGEFSLDGYDAVIHEYLHDVLVERVPELEAFRVVSENKLCLDGVAESDLSQAKSMSGPFTFKDVRDFSLRVVKAAADEHSWEVRNRFDLEQDGDWTREQIETRCDRRYEHTTTCLPVFCRDRGQEWIDLYFLQNGNGKVEKEGPLKLL
;
A
#
# COMPACT_ATOMS: atom_id res chain seq x y z
N MET A 1 17.44 -0.41 -29.56
CA MET A 1 17.64 0.96 -30.06
C MET A 1 16.57 1.77 -29.38
N SER A 2 16.91 2.26 -28.19
CA SER A 2 16.04 3.12 -27.39
C SER A 2 15.82 4.42 -28.17
N SER A 3 14.57 4.84 -28.28
CA SER A 3 14.24 6.17 -28.77
C SER A 3 14.49 7.14 -27.64
N VAL A 4 15.40 8.09 -27.82
CA VAL A 4 15.55 9.22 -26.89
C VAL A 4 14.19 9.90 -26.77
N ASP A 5 13.63 9.91 -25.57
CA ASP A 5 12.30 10.43 -25.27
C ASP A 5 12.28 11.95 -25.40
N GLU A 6 13.32 12.61 -24.88
CA GLU A 6 13.43 14.07 -24.91
C GLU A 6 14.88 14.57 -24.96
N VAL A 7 15.06 15.77 -25.52
CA VAL A 7 16.37 16.42 -25.67
C VAL A 7 16.39 17.75 -24.93
N TYR A 8 17.32 17.89 -23.99
CA TYR A 8 17.49 19.04 -23.12
C TYR A 8 18.80 19.79 -23.41
N GLN A 9 18.88 21.04 -22.98
CA GLN A 9 20.12 21.82 -22.97
C GLN A 9 20.64 21.95 -21.54
N TYR A 10 21.94 21.78 -21.37
CA TYR A 10 22.59 21.93 -20.07
C TYR A 10 22.42 23.35 -19.52
N GLY A 11 22.12 23.45 -18.21
CA GLY A 11 21.89 24.72 -17.52
C GLY A 11 20.45 24.92 -17.01
N GLN A 12 19.57 23.92 -17.17
CA GLN A 12 18.32 23.82 -16.43
C GLN A 12 18.56 23.27 -15.02
N ASP A 13 17.69 23.65 -14.08
CA ASP A 13 17.75 23.21 -12.69
C ASP A 13 17.22 21.76 -12.54
N THR A 14 16.21 21.37 -13.33
CA THR A 14 15.58 20.03 -13.30
C THR A 14 15.43 19.47 -14.70
N PHE A 15 15.77 18.19 -14.87
CA PHE A 15 15.57 17.41 -16.10
C PHE A 15 14.60 16.27 -15.83
N ASN A 16 13.50 16.20 -16.58
CA ASN A 16 12.49 15.16 -16.41
C ASN A 16 12.79 13.97 -17.31
N VAL A 17 12.68 12.77 -16.75
CA VAL A 17 12.91 11.49 -17.45
C VAL A 17 11.76 10.57 -17.10
N PRO A 18 11.04 10.00 -18.08
CA PRO A 18 10.03 9.00 -17.76
C PRO A 18 10.70 7.75 -17.16
N GLU A 19 10.02 7.09 -16.22
CA GLU A 19 10.48 5.80 -15.67
C GLU A 19 10.74 4.77 -16.79
N ARG A 20 11.90 4.09 -16.75
CA ARG A 20 12.43 3.24 -17.84
C ARG A 20 12.66 3.95 -19.18
N GLY A 21 12.75 5.27 -19.16
CA GLY A 21 13.01 6.12 -20.32
C GLY A 21 14.45 6.59 -20.43
N GLU A 22 14.73 7.31 -21.51
CA GLU A 22 16.05 7.85 -21.83
C GLU A 22 15.94 9.30 -22.34
N ILE A 23 16.70 10.21 -21.73
CA ILE A 23 16.84 11.58 -22.23
C ILE A 23 18.26 11.87 -22.66
N ARG A 24 18.41 12.92 -23.47
CA ARG A 24 19.70 13.44 -23.92
C ARG A 24 19.88 14.88 -23.50
N ILE A 25 20.97 15.21 -22.82
CA ILE A 25 21.31 16.58 -22.43
C ILE A 25 22.54 17.02 -23.23
N GLU A 26 22.41 18.11 -23.98
CA GLU A 26 23.45 18.65 -24.84
C GLU A 26 24.15 19.88 -24.23
N GLY A 27 25.39 20.13 -24.68
CA GLY A 27 26.14 21.33 -24.29
C GLY A 27 26.75 21.24 -22.88
N CYS A 28 27.02 20.04 -22.39
CA CYS A 28 27.62 19.86 -21.07
C CYS A 28 29.08 20.37 -21.04
N PRO A 29 29.51 20.95 -19.91
CA PRO A 29 30.88 21.40 -19.76
C PRO A 29 31.83 20.18 -19.72
N PRO A 30 33.09 20.32 -20.14
CA PRO A 30 34.09 19.22 -20.11
C PRO A 30 34.48 18.76 -18.70
N THR A 31 33.80 19.27 -17.67
CA THR A 31 33.96 18.89 -16.26
C THR A 31 32.78 18.07 -15.74
N ILE A 32 31.80 17.72 -16.59
CA ILE A 32 30.57 17.05 -16.16
C ILE A 32 30.88 15.69 -15.51
N GLY A 33 31.89 14.94 -15.97
CA GLY A 33 32.36 13.73 -15.30
C GLY A 33 32.79 13.94 -13.83
N ASP A 34 33.46 15.05 -13.52
CA ASP A 34 33.82 15.40 -12.14
C ASP A 34 32.60 15.85 -11.33
N GLN A 35 31.63 16.50 -11.98
CA GLN A 35 30.38 16.91 -11.34
C GLN A 35 29.48 15.71 -10.99
N LEU A 36 29.38 14.72 -11.88
CA LEU A 36 28.69 13.45 -11.64
C LEU A 36 29.30 12.72 -10.42
N ARG A 37 30.63 12.62 -10.35
CA ARG A 37 31.30 12.03 -9.16
C ARG A 37 31.01 12.81 -7.87
N ARG A 38 30.91 14.13 -7.93
CA ARG A 38 30.52 14.96 -6.77
C ARG A 38 29.06 14.76 -6.37
N ALA A 39 28.19 14.46 -7.34
CA ALA A 39 26.79 14.08 -7.12
C ALA A 39 26.61 12.60 -6.72
N SER A 40 27.69 11.93 -6.30
CA SER A 40 27.74 10.55 -5.82
C SER A 40 27.47 9.48 -6.89
N PHE A 41 27.76 9.75 -8.16
CA PHE A 41 27.81 8.70 -9.18
C PHE A 41 29.10 7.89 -9.09
N THR A 42 28.97 6.57 -9.22
CA THR A 42 30.10 5.64 -9.36
C THR A 42 30.40 5.44 -10.83
N GLN A 43 31.68 5.52 -11.21
CA GLN A 43 32.09 5.26 -12.59
C GLN A 43 32.32 3.76 -12.78
N GLU A 44 31.43 3.09 -13.51
CA GLU A 44 31.52 1.66 -13.82
C GLU A 44 32.49 1.39 -14.98
N SER A 45 32.49 2.27 -15.99
CA SER A 45 33.39 2.17 -17.14
C SER A 45 33.72 3.55 -17.74
N PRO A 46 34.67 3.67 -18.70
CA PRO A 46 34.96 4.94 -19.34
C PRO A 46 33.69 5.55 -19.97
N GLY A 47 33.29 6.73 -19.48
CA GLY A 47 32.08 7.42 -19.96
C GLY A 47 30.76 6.93 -19.35
N VAL A 48 30.73 5.87 -18.54
CA VAL A 48 29.49 5.35 -17.93
C VAL A 48 29.52 5.52 -16.41
N PHE A 49 28.52 6.22 -15.90
CA PHE A 49 28.36 6.59 -14.50
C PHE A 49 27.01 6.11 -13.98
N THR A 50 27.00 5.36 -12.89
CA THR A 50 25.76 4.84 -12.30
C THR A 50 25.54 5.42 -10.92
N LYS A 51 24.30 5.82 -10.63
CA LYS A 51 23.89 6.20 -9.29
C LYS A 51 23.16 5.05 -8.62
N HIS A 52 23.74 4.60 -7.50
CA HIS A 52 23.17 3.57 -6.66
C HIS A 52 22.56 4.20 -5.40
N GLN A 53 21.49 3.59 -4.90
CA GLN A 53 20.81 4.00 -3.69
C GLN A 53 20.66 2.83 -2.72
N GLU A 54 21.22 2.99 -1.52
CA GLU A 54 21.06 2.03 -0.41
C GLU A 54 19.63 2.09 0.16
N ALA A 55 19.05 0.92 0.43
CA ALA A 55 17.81 0.79 1.19
C ALA A 55 18.02 1.14 2.68
N LEU A 56 17.01 1.74 3.34
CA LEU A 56 17.11 2.02 4.78
C LEU A 56 17.11 0.73 5.63
N ASP A 57 16.37 -0.27 5.17
CA ASP A 57 16.08 -1.49 5.93
C ASP A 57 16.87 -2.72 5.47
N SER A 58 17.69 -2.60 4.41
CA SER A 58 18.53 -3.70 3.92
C SER A 58 19.88 -3.22 3.41
N ASP A 59 20.87 -4.10 3.38
CA ASP A 59 22.19 -3.82 2.80
C ASP A 59 22.15 -3.93 1.25
N ARG A 60 20.98 -3.76 0.61
CA ARG A 60 20.81 -3.79 -0.85
C ARG A 60 20.95 -2.40 -1.43
N GLU A 61 21.73 -2.29 -2.50
CA GLU A 61 21.86 -1.10 -3.33
C GLU A 61 21.08 -1.30 -4.62
N TYR A 62 20.36 -0.26 -5.04
CA TYR A 62 19.58 -0.27 -6.26
C TYR A 62 20.10 0.78 -7.24
N GLU A 63 20.21 0.41 -8.51
CA GLU A 63 20.55 1.34 -9.59
C GLU A 63 19.34 2.22 -9.91
N VAL A 64 19.51 3.54 -9.83
CA VAL A 64 18.43 4.50 -10.07
C VAL A 64 18.56 5.11 -11.46
N VAL A 65 19.76 5.59 -11.81
CA VAL A 65 20.03 6.28 -13.07
C VAL A 65 21.41 5.91 -13.57
N THR A 66 21.49 5.62 -14.86
CA THR A 66 22.73 5.43 -15.60
C THR A 66 22.97 6.63 -16.51
N VAL A 67 24.16 7.22 -16.43
CA VAL A 67 24.56 8.36 -17.25
C VAL A 67 25.73 7.95 -18.15
N THR A 68 25.52 8.04 -19.46
CA THR A 68 26.55 7.81 -20.47
C THR A 68 27.00 9.13 -21.06
N VAL A 69 28.31 9.39 -21.05
CA VAL A 69 28.94 10.63 -21.50
C VAL A 69 29.64 10.39 -22.84
N ASP A 70 29.16 11.07 -23.88
CA ASP A 70 29.68 10.99 -25.25
C ASP A 70 30.28 12.34 -25.70
N GLY A 71 31.57 12.34 -26.09
CA GLY A 71 32.22 13.43 -26.84
C GLY A 71 33.50 14.04 -26.23
N ASP A 72 34.36 14.62 -27.10
CA ASP A 72 35.63 15.27 -26.72
C ASP A 72 35.54 16.82 -26.63
N GLU A 73 34.58 17.46 -27.33
CA GLU A 73 34.28 18.91 -27.26
C GLU A 73 32.76 19.13 -27.38
N ASN A 74 32.12 19.68 -26.34
CA ASN A 74 30.67 19.65 -26.05
C ASN A 74 30.17 18.25 -25.70
N GLU A 75 30.44 17.84 -24.47
CA GLU A 75 29.98 16.55 -23.94
C GLU A 75 28.43 16.51 -24.03
N VAL A 76 27.92 15.42 -24.61
CA VAL A 76 26.50 15.08 -24.60
C VAL A 76 26.35 13.95 -23.61
N ILE A 77 25.38 14.07 -22.70
CA ILE A 77 25.09 13.00 -21.75
C ILE A 77 23.73 12.38 -22.06
N HIS A 78 23.69 11.05 -22.04
CA HIS A 78 22.49 10.23 -22.10
C HIS A 78 22.16 9.79 -20.67
N VAL A 79 20.92 10.02 -20.25
CA VAL A 79 20.45 9.68 -18.90
C VAL A 79 19.35 8.65 -19.05
N GLU A 80 19.61 7.42 -18.60
CA GLU A 80 18.68 6.30 -18.60
C GLU A 80 18.17 6.08 -17.18
N ALA A 81 16.85 6.06 -17.00
CA ALA A 81 16.19 5.81 -15.71
C ALA A 81 15.78 4.34 -15.58
N THR A 82 15.77 3.82 -14.34
CA THR A 82 15.24 2.48 -14.02
C THR A 82 13.75 2.54 -13.66
N ASP A 83 13.26 1.56 -12.89
CA ASP A 83 11.90 1.48 -12.31
C ASP A 83 11.74 2.24 -10.98
N ILE A 84 12.77 3.02 -10.64
CA ILE A 84 12.83 3.80 -9.42
C ILE A 84 12.48 5.25 -9.75
N ILE A 85 11.36 5.72 -9.19
CA ILE A 85 10.85 7.07 -9.42
C ILE A 85 11.37 8.04 -8.36
N GLY A 86 11.30 9.34 -8.63
CA GLY A 86 11.63 10.39 -7.67
C GLY A 86 12.71 11.34 -8.18
N VAL A 87 13.39 12.04 -7.28
CA VAL A 87 14.34 13.10 -7.62
C VAL A 87 15.73 12.71 -7.16
N VAL A 88 16.69 12.73 -8.09
CA VAL A 88 18.11 12.50 -7.81
C VAL A 88 18.96 13.64 -8.33
N SER A 89 19.97 14.03 -7.55
CA SER A 89 20.95 15.02 -7.98
C SER A 89 21.76 14.48 -9.16
N LEU A 90 21.78 15.21 -10.28
CA LEU A 90 22.62 14.94 -11.46
C LEU A 90 23.99 15.60 -11.29
N THR A 91 23.97 16.86 -10.84
CA THR A 91 25.16 17.66 -10.55
C THR A 91 24.93 18.42 -9.25
N PRO A 92 25.95 19.11 -8.71
CA PRO A 92 25.78 20.02 -7.58
C PRO A 92 24.66 21.05 -7.67
N SER A 93 24.23 21.38 -8.89
CA SER A 93 23.29 22.46 -9.17
C SER A 93 22.12 22.02 -10.06
N SER A 94 22.00 20.73 -10.39
CA SER A 94 20.91 20.25 -11.25
C SER A 94 20.46 18.85 -10.85
N LYS A 95 19.19 18.53 -11.10
CA LYS A 95 18.52 17.30 -10.68
C LYS A 95 17.92 16.55 -11.88
N VAL A 96 17.79 15.24 -11.75
CA VAL A 96 16.94 14.39 -12.60
C VAL A 96 15.70 14.04 -11.80
N GLN A 97 14.53 14.30 -12.37
CA GLN A 97 13.25 13.82 -11.86
C GLN A 97 12.82 12.64 -12.73
N VAL A 98 12.70 11.46 -12.12
CA VAL A 98 12.16 10.26 -12.76
C VAL A 98 10.66 10.25 -12.54
N ASP A 99 9.91 10.50 -13.61
CA ASP A 99 8.45 10.63 -13.59
C ASP A 99 7.77 9.26 -13.65
N PRO A 100 6.81 8.98 -12.75
CA PRO A 100 6.06 7.73 -12.76
C PRO A 100 5.11 7.62 -13.96
N LYS A 101 4.74 6.39 -14.31
CA LYS A 101 3.73 6.08 -15.32
C LYS A 101 2.29 6.35 -14.87
N ILE A 102 2.06 6.46 -13.56
CA ILE A 102 0.77 6.78 -12.95
C ILE A 102 0.90 8.07 -12.15
N ASP A 103 -0.20 8.78 -11.95
CA ASP A 103 -0.17 10.06 -11.25
C ASP A 103 0.28 9.93 -9.79
N TRP A 104 1.00 10.95 -9.32
CA TRP A 104 1.52 11.03 -7.95
C TRP A 104 0.44 10.92 -6.88
N GLU A 105 -0.77 11.44 -7.14
CA GLU A 105 -1.94 11.31 -6.25
C GLU A 105 -2.23 9.83 -5.95
N HIS A 106 -2.26 8.98 -6.98
CA HIS A 106 -2.49 7.54 -6.80
C HIS A 106 -1.32 6.85 -6.10
N ILE A 107 -0.07 7.26 -6.36
CA ILE A 107 1.12 6.70 -5.69
C ILE A 107 1.06 6.99 -4.19
N PHE A 108 0.64 8.19 -3.84
CA PHE A 108 0.50 8.61 -2.46
C PHE A 108 -0.56 7.80 -1.72
N ASP A 109 -1.74 7.63 -2.32
CA ASP A 109 -2.81 6.83 -1.75
C ASP A 109 -2.43 5.35 -1.60
N MET A 110 -1.69 4.80 -2.57
CA MET A 110 -1.12 3.45 -2.44
C MET A 110 -0.16 3.35 -1.26
N LEU A 111 0.74 4.33 -1.10
CA LEU A 111 1.71 4.38 -0.01
C LEU A 111 1.01 4.45 1.35
N LEU A 112 -0.05 5.26 1.46
CA LEU A 112 -0.87 5.35 2.66
C LEU A 112 -1.59 4.04 2.98
N ALA A 113 -2.21 3.42 1.97
CA ALA A 113 -2.91 2.15 2.14
C ALA A 113 -1.98 1.04 2.64
N VAL A 114 -0.73 1.02 2.16
CA VAL A 114 0.30 0.09 2.63
C VAL A 114 0.76 0.41 4.06
N TYR A 115 0.97 1.69 4.37
CA TYR A 115 1.32 2.13 5.73
C TYR A 115 0.26 1.77 6.76
N ASP A 116 -1.02 1.95 6.45
CA ASP A 116 -2.14 1.68 7.37
C ASP A 116 -2.25 0.22 7.80
N GLN A 117 -1.72 -0.70 7.00
CA GLN A 117 -1.64 -2.13 7.33
C GLN A 117 -0.36 -2.50 8.09
N ASN A 118 0.39 -1.51 8.61
CA ASN A 118 1.70 -1.66 9.27
C ASN A 118 2.69 -2.49 8.45
N ARG A 119 2.67 -2.32 7.12
CA ARG A 119 3.60 -2.98 6.23
C ARG A 119 4.84 -2.12 6.09
N SER A 120 6.01 -2.76 6.19
CA SER A 120 7.27 -2.09 5.88
C SER A 120 7.34 -1.84 4.38
N ILE A 121 7.13 -0.60 3.97
CA ILE A 121 7.45 -0.13 2.63
C ILE A 121 8.96 -0.12 2.52
N GLU A 122 9.51 -0.84 1.52
CA GLU A 122 10.93 -0.74 1.19
C GLU A 122 11.19 0.65 0.61
N TYR A 123 11.52 1.58 1.50
CA TYR A 123 11.94 2.92 1.14
C TYR A 123 13.44 2.89 0.81
N HIS A 124 13.76 3.24 -0.43
CA HIS A 124 15.13 3.28 -0.92
C HIS A 124 15.68 4.70 -0.85
N GLY A 125 15.94 5.17 0.37
CA GLY A 125 17.11 6.01 0.62
C GLY A 125 16.98 7.53 0.63
N ILE A 126 18.02 8.12 1.25
CA ILE A 126 18.44 9.53 1.22
C ILE A 126 19.99 9.54 1.41
N PRO A 127 20.83 9.78 0.38
CA PRO A 127 22.24 10.08 0.58
C PRO A 127 22.40 11.57 0.93
N LEU A 128 22.99 11.80 2.09
CA LEU A 128 23.34 13.12 2.61
C LEU A 128 24.77 13.50 2.26
N ARG A 129 25.00 14.11 1.09
CA ARG A 129 26.24 14.88 0.87
C ARG A 129 25.99 16.15 0.07
N ASP A 130 26.04 17.26 0.81
CA ASP A 130 26.38 18.63 0.41
C ASP A 130 25.75 19.23 -0.84
N PHE A 131 24.42 19.40 -0.97
CA PHE A 131 23.90 20.28 -2.05
C PHE A 131 22.69 21.16 -1.66
N LEU A 132 22.65 22.32 -2.33
CA LEU A 132 21.72 23.44 -2.19
C LEU A 132 21.13 23.73 -3.58
N SER A 133 19.82 23.64 -3.77
CA SER A 133 19.12 24.35 -4.86
C SER A 133 17.61 24.17 -4.76
N ASP A 134 16.94 25.27 -5.09
CA ASP A 134 15.52 25.56 -5.01
C ASP A 134 14.69 24.80 -6.08
N ASP A 135 13.38 24.77 -5.86
CA ASP A 135 12.26 24.31 -6.68
C ASP A 135 12.05 22.79 -6.76
N VAL A 136 11.20 22.27 -5.85
CA VAL A 136 10.48 20.99 -6.00
C VAL A 136 9.06 21.19 -5.45
N HIS A 137 8.04 20.58 -6.07
CA HIS A 137 6.72 20.38 -5.44
C HIS A 137 6.91 19.48 -4.21
N LEU A 138 7.21 20.13 -3.08
CA LEU A 138 7.69 19.58 -1.81
C LEU A 138 6.63 18.85 -1.00
N ASP A 139 5.38 18.97 -1.42
CA ASP A 139 4.21 18.56 -0.67
C ASP A 139 4.18 17.07 -0.38
N ASP A 140 4.69 16.27 -1.31
CA ASP A 140 4.59 14.82 -1.25
C ASP A 140 5.78 14.16 -0.53
N VAL A 141 6.98 14.76 -0.62
CA VAL A 141 8.23 14.17 -0.09
C VAL A 141 8.21 14.12 1.44
N PHE A 142 7.77 15.17 2.14
CA PHE A 142 7.83 15.17 3.60
C PHE A 142 6.80 14.23 4.24
N VAL A 143 5.69 13.92 3.56
CA VAL A 143 4.73 12.95 4.10
C VAL A 143 5.33 11.55 4.10
N VAL A 144 6.06 11.19 3.04
CA VAL A 144 6.79 9.91 2.99
C VAL A 144 7.91 9.88 4.04
N LEU A 145 8.62 10.99 4.24
CA LEU A 145 9.59 11.11 5.35
C LEU A 145 8.93 10.94 6.72
N ALA A 146 7.72 11.49 6.89
CA ALA A 146 6.97 11.38 8.13
C ALA A 146 6.51 9.94 8.39
N ILE A 147 6.04 9.23 7.38
CA ILE A 147 5.68 7.81 7.47
C ILE A 147 6.89 6.96 7.88
N ASN A 148 8.04 7.14 7.22
CA ASN A 148 9.26 6.42 7.56
C ASN A 148 9.78 6.78 8.97
N TYR A 149 9.63 8.03 9.37
CA TYR A 149 9.95 8.50 10.72
C TYR A 149 9.06 7.80 11.77
N LEU A 150 7.75 7.72 11.52
CA LEU A 150 6.78 7.08 12.41
C LEU A 150 7.02 5.58 12.52
N ASP A 151 7.24 4.88 11.40
CA ASP A 151 7.53 3.45 11.37
C ASP A 151 8.85 3.13 12.12
N GLY A 152 9.88 3.95 11.90
CA GLY A 152 11.14 3.86 12.66
C GLY A 152 10.93 4.06 14.17
N LEU A 153 10.08 5.02 14.57
CA LEU A 153 9.74 5.24 15.98
C LEU A 153 8.93 4.09 16.57
N GLU A 154 8.00 3.50 15.82
CA GLU A 154 7.21 2.37 16.31
C GLU A 154 8.11 1.18 16.68
N THR A 155 9.10 0.90 15.82
CA THR A 155 10.13 -0.11 16.11
C THR A 155 10.89 0.20 17.40
N ILE A 156 11.24 1.47 17.63
CA ILE A 156 11.89 1.92 18.87
C ILE A 156 10.95 1.77 20.08
N GLN A 157 9.66 2.07 19.94
CA GLN A 157 8.69 1.91 21.02
C GLN A 157 8.57 0.47 21.48
N ARG A 158 8.50 -0.48 20.53
CA ARG A 158 8.42 -1.92 20.82
C ARG A 158 9.64 -2.42 21.59
N HIS A 159 10.83 -1.87 21.33
CA HIS A 159 12.11 -2.29 21.94
C HIS A 159 12.60 -1.38 23.09
N GLY A 160 11.98 -0.22 23.29
CA GLY A 160 12.32 0.79 24.29
C GLY A 160 13.34 1.83 23.83
N PHE A 161 13.23 3.04 24.41
CA PHE A 161 14.15 4.14 24.13
C PHE A 161 15.53 3.96 24.78
N ILE A 162 16.59 4.49 24.15
CA ILE A 162 17.92 4.58 24.76
C ILE A 162 17.81 5.53 25.96
N ARG A 163 18.42 5.12 27.08
CA ARG A 163 18.44 5.84 28.34
C ARG A 163 19.86 5.90 28.86
N ASP A 164 20.25 7.06 29.34
CA ASP A 164 21.50 7.26 30.06
C ASP A 164 21.23 7.11 31.56
N LEU A 165 22.19 6.50 32.26
CA LEU A 165 22.14 6.39 33.72
C LEU A 165 23.00 7.50 34.30
N VAL A 166 22.33 8.52 34.85
CA VAL A 166 23.00 9.65 35.49
C VAL A 166 23.02 9.42 37.00
N ILE A 167 24.22 9.42 37.57
CA ILE A 167 24.40 9.30 39.02
C ILE A 167 24.09 10.66 39.63
N ARG A 168 22.97 10.76 40.35
CA ARG A 168 22.63 11.96 41.12
C ARG A 168 22.87 11.72 42.61
N ARG A 169 23.46 12.73 43.24
CA ARG A 169 23.66 12.79 44.70
C ARG A 169 22.66 13.79 45.27
N VAL A 170 21.79 13.36 46.17
CA VAL A 170 20.71 14.19 46.72
C VAL A 170 20.61 13.98 48.23
N ASP A 171 20.53 15.09 48.96
CA ASP A 171 20.22 15.07 50.39
C ASP A 171 18.72 14.87 50.59
N SER A 172 18.32 13.81 51.30
CA SER A 172 16.91 13.52 51.57
C SER A 172 16.73 12.58 52.75
N LEU A 173 15.66 12.76 53.53
CA LEU A 173 15.28 11.84 54.61
C LEU A 173 14.67 10.53 54.06
N ASP A 174 13.98 10.59 52.92
CA ASP A 174 13.32 9.45 52.27
C ASP A 174 13.99 9.17 50.92
N GLY A 175 15.17 8.55 50.95
CA GLY A 175 15.93 8.22 49.75
C GLY A 175 15.86 6.74 49.35
N ARG A 176 16.21 6.49 48.08
CA ARG A 176 16.41 5.16 47.50
C ARG A 176 17.76 5.16 46.78
N GLY A 177 18.51 4.07 46.91
CA GLY A 177 19.86 3.94 46.34
C GLY A 177 20.89 3.66 47.43
N ASP A 178 22.16 3.92 47.11
CA ASP A 178 23.27 3.76 48.05
C ASP A 178 23.48 5.04 48.86
N ILE A 179 23.85 4.94 50.13
CA ILE A 179 24.14 6.11 50.98
C ILE A 179 25.61 6.47 50.82
N ASP A 180 25.89 7.73 50.48
CA ASP A 180 27.24 8.29 50.58
C ASP A 180 27.54 8.60 52.05
N VAL A 181 28.16 7.65 52.75
CA VAL A 181 28.41 7.75 54.19
C VAL A 181 29.34 8.93 54.50
N GLU A 182 30.33 9.18 53.65
CA GLU A 182 31.28 10.28 53.84
C GLU A 182 30.57 11.62 53.75
N GLN A 183 29.80 11.84 52.67
CA GLN A 183 29.07 13.08 52.48
C GLN A 183 27.97 13.27 53.53
N THR A 184 27.30 12.19 53.94
CA THR A 184 26.29 12.21 55.01
C THR A 184 26.88 12.66 56.35
N LEU A 185 28.05 12.15 56.72
CA LEU A 185 28.73 12.56 57.96
C LEU A 185 29.19 14.02 57.89
N LEU A 186 29.71 14.47 56.74
CA LEU A 186 30.06 15.88 56.52
C LEU A 186 28.85 16.80 56.61
N ASN A 187 27.71 16.40 56.05
CA ASN A 187 26.45 17.12 56.13
C ASN A 187 25.98 17.24 57.59
N HIS A 188 26.09 16.16 58.37
CA HIS A 188 25.74 16.16 59.79
C HIS A 188 26.62 17.13 60.61
N VAL A 189 27.92 17.18 60.34
CA VAL A 189 28.84 18.16 60.95
C VAL A 189 28.45 19.60 60.58
N ARG A 190 27.91 19.81 59.38
CA ARG A 190 27.41 21.12 58.91
C ARG A 190 25.98 21.44 59.34
N GLY A 191 25.34 20.58 60.16
CA GLY A 191 24.00 20.77 60.69
C GLY A 191 22.86 20.34 59.76
N THR A 192 23.16 19.67 58.64
CA THR A 192 22.16 19.07 57.75
C THR A 192 21.94 17.61 58.15
N ILE A 193 20.74 17.27 58.58
CA ILE A 193 20.42 15.95 59.16
C ILE A 193 20.08 14.92 58.06
N GLU A 194 19.80 15.39 56.85
CA GLU A 194 19.39 14.56 55.72
C GLU A 194 20.58 13.71 55.21
N PRO A 195 20.42 12.38 55.11
CA PRO A 195 21.42 11.53 54.45
C PRO A 195 21.62 11.90 52.98
N ASN A 196 22.86 11.78 52.51
CA ASN A 196 23.19 11.94 51.10
C ASN A 196 23.03 10.60 50.38
N TRP A 197 22.12 10.57 49.41
CA TRP A 197 21.81 9.38 48.61
C TRP A 197 22.44 9.49 47.23
N ILE A 198 23.15 8.44 46.83
CA ILE A 198 23.62 8.19 45.47
C ILE A 198 22.58 7.33 44.78
N ARG A 199 21.93 7.87 43.76
CA ARG A 199 20.92 7.15 42.98
C ARG A 199 21.17 7.29 41.49
N ASN A 200 20.92 6.21 40.77
CA ASN A 200 20.95 6.19 39.32
C ASN A 200 19.57 6.65 38.82
N GLU A 201 19.51 7.83 38.23
CA GLU A 201 18.32 8.32 37.53
C GLU A 201 18.45 8.01 36.04
N THR A 202 17.34 7.59 35.43
CA THR A 202 17.27 7.37 33.99
C THR A 202 16.96 8.67 33.29
N GLU A 203 17.83 9.08 32.36
CA GLU A 203 17.64 10.27 31.53
C GLU A 203 17.50 9.84 30.07
N TYR A 204 16.48 10.38 29.39
CA TYR A 204 16.21 10.08 27.99
C TYR A 204 16.76 11.15 27.03
N ASP A 205 17.21 12.31 27.52
CA ASP A 205 17.68 13.44 26.70
C ASP A 205 19.12 13.27 26.16
N ASN A 206 19.39 12.13 25.52
CA ASN A 206 20.65 11.89 24.80
C ASN A 206 20.59 12.45 23.37
N ALA A 207 21.76 12.54 22.72
CA ALA A 207 21.88 13.12 21.38
C ALA A 207 21.01 12.40 20.32
N VAL A 208 20.77 11.11 20.49
CA VAL A 208 20.01 10.27 19.56
C VAL A 208 18.52 10.59 19.66
N ASN A 209 17.95 10.51 20.87
CA ASN A 209 16.55 10.85 21.10
C ASN A 209 16.27 12.33 20.81
N SER A 210 17.24 13.20 21.11
CA SER A 210 17.18 14.62 20.77
C SER A 210 17.17 14.88 19.26
N LEU A 211 17.92 14.10 18.48
CA LEU A 211 17.86 14.11 17.01
C LEU A 211 16.49 13.66 16.49
N LEU A 212 15.95 12.55 17.01
CA LEU A 212 14.59 12.08 16.67
C LEU A 212 13.54 13.17 16.95
N HIS A 213 13.65 13.83 18.09
CA HIS A 213 12.77 14.92 18.48
C HIS A 213 12.94 16.17 17.59
N TYR A 214 14.18 16.50 17.18
CA TYR A 214 14.43 17.58 16.21
C TYR A 214 13.79 17.31 14.84
N ALA A 215 13.92 16.08 14.34
CA ALA A 215 13.33 15.67 13.08
C ALA A 215 11.80 15.77 13.13
N GLY A 216 11.15 15.25 14.18
CA GLY A 216 9.70 15.37 14.36
C GLY A 216 9.23 16.82 14.44
N LYS A 217 9.94 17.70 15.16
CA LYS A 217 9.62 19.15 15.18
C LYS A 217 9.78 19.83 13.82
N THR A 218 10.73 19.36 13.01
CA THR A 218 10.95 19.88 11.66
C THR A 218 9.81 19.44 10.74
N LEU A 219 9.42 18.16 10.79
CA LEU A 219 8.27 17.64 10.06
C LEU A 219 6.99 18.40 10.42
N LEU A 220 6.66 18.56 11.71
CA LEU A 220 5.48 19.32 12.13
C LEU A 220 5.44 20.74 11.58
N ARG A 221 6.60 21.39 11.46
CA ARG A 221 6.68 22.73 10.89
C ARG A 221 6.39 22.70 9.39
N LEU A 222 6.94 21.73 8.66
CA LEU A 222 6.68 21.56 7.23
C LEU A 222 5.19 21.29 6.98
N PHE A 223 4.58 20.40 7.77
CA PHE A 223 3.15 20.13 7.70
C PHE A 223 2.30 21.41 7.86
N GLN A 224 2.68 22.30 8.79
CA GLN A 224 2.00 23.58 9.01
C GLN A 224 2.20 24.56 7.85
N GLN A 225 3.39 24.58 7.25
CA GLN A 225 3.72 25.47 6.14
C GLN A 225 2.97 25.10 4.85
N ASN A 226 2.75 23.80 4.61
CA ASN A 226 2.11 23.27 3.39
C ASN A 226 0.63 22.90 3.61
N SER A 227 0.04 23.31 4.75
CA SER A 227 -1.36 23.00 5.11
C SER A 227 -2.43 23.69 4.25
N HIS A 228 -2.05 24.64 3.40
CA HIS A 228 -2.99 25.39 2.56
C HIS A 228 -3.18 24.79 1.15
N GLU A 229 -2.35 23.85 0.73
CA GLU A 229 -2.36 23.30 -0.64
C GLU A 229 -2.90 21.85 -0.71
N ASN A 230 -2.95 21.12 0.42
CA ASN A 230 -3.37 19.71 0.46
C ASN A 230 -4.66 19.46 1.28
N GLU A 231 -5.75 19.09 0.60
CA GLU A 231 -7.05 18.73 1.22
C GLU A 231 -7.16 17.23 1.59
N HIS A 232 -6.06 16.45 1.52
CA HIS A 232 -6.13 15.00 1.69
C HIS A 232 -6.32 14.58 3.16
N PRO A 233 -7.38 13.83 3.53
CA PRO A 233 -7.69 13.47 4.94
C PRO A 233 -6.57 12.72 5.68
N ALA A 234 -5.74 11.96 4.96
CA ALA A 234 -4.63 11.23 5.57
C ALA A 234 -3.48 12.13 6.05
N TYR A 235 -3.38 13.34 5.49
CA TYR A 235 -2.39 14.34 5.88
C TYR A 235 -2.56 14.75 7.36
N ASP A 236 -3.80 15.05 7.76
CA ASP A 236 -4.14 15.40 9.14
C ASP A 236 -3.86 14.27 10.12
N ARG A 237 -4.05 13.02 9.68
CA ARG A 237 -3.75 11.84 10.49
C ARG A 237 -2.25 11.71 10.72
N ILE A 238 -1.43 11.74 9.67
CA ILE A 238 0.03 11.63 9.80
C ILE A 238 0.58 12.79 10.64
N PHE A 239 0.10 14.01 10.41
CA PHE A 239 0.42 15.16 11.24
C PHE A 239 0.12 14.89 12.72
N SER A 240 -1.06 14.36 13.02
CA SER A 240 -1.49 14.03 14.39
C SER A 240 -0.63 12.94 15.03
N GLU A 241 -0.22 11.93 14.25
CA GLU A 241 0.69 10.86 14.70
C GLU A 241 2.08 11.41 15.00
N VAL A 242 2.68 12.20 14.09
CA VAL A 242 3.97 12.88 14.32
C VAL A 242 3.88 13.77 15.56
N HIS A 243 2.78 14.51 15.72
CA HIS A 243 2.59 15.40 16.85
C HIS A 243 2.56 14.63 18.18
N ARG A 244 1.85 13.50 18.21
CA ARG A 244 1.80 12.60 19.37
C ARG A 244 3.18 12.07 19.73
N GLU A 245 3.98 11.69 18.75
CA GLU A 245 5.34 11.19 18.98
C GLU A 245 6.30 12.25 19.49
N VAL A 246 6.22 13.48 18.96
CA VAL A 246 6.97 14.63 19.50
C VAL A 246 6.57 14.90 20.95
N GLN A 247 5.28 14.95 21.26
CA GLN A 247 4.81 15.13 22.64
C GLN A 247 5.25 14.01 23.57
N ARG A 248 5.33 12.76 23.08
CA ARG A 248 5.83 11.62 23.85
C ARG A 248 7.30 11.80 24.21
N LEU A 249 8.13 12.21 23.26
CA LEU A 249 9.54 12.53 23.49
C LEU A 249 9.70 13.68 24.51
N GLU A 250 8.91 14.75 24.37
CA GLU A 250 8.89 15.86 25.33
C GLU A 250 8.44 15.39 26.73
N GLY A 251 7.45 14.51 26.82
CA GLY A 251 6.99 13.89 28.06
C GLY A 251 8.04 13.02 28.76
N MET A 252 9.00 12.47 28.01
CA MET A 252 10.18 11.78 28.54
C MET A 252 11.31 12.73 28.96
N GLY A 253 11.12 14.05 28.80
CA GLY A 253 12.11 15.08 29.10
C GLY A 253 13.12 15.31 27.99
N VAL A 254 12.89 14.79 26.78
CA VAL A 254 13.77 15.00 25.63
C VAL A 254 13.58 16.40 25.07
N SER A 255 14.68 17.11 24.84
CA SER A 255 14.67 18.44 24.26
C SER A 255 15.57 18.50 23.03
N SER A 256 15.26 19.36 22.08
CA SER A 256 16.11 19.57 20.90
C SER A 256 16.21 21.05 20.55
N GLY A 257 17.32 21.41 19.89
CA GLY A 257 17.54 22.78 19.45
C GLY A 257 18.80 22.93 18.63
N LEU A 258 18.94 24.09 17.99
CA LEU A 258 20.08 24.41 17.13
C LEU A 258 21.43 24.38 17.88
N GLY A 259 21.42 24.59 19.20
CA GLY A 259 22.62 24.52 20.04
C GLY A 259 23.30 23.14 20.09
N ARG A 260 22.60 22.06 19.67
CA ARG A 260 23.11 20.68 19.66
C ARG A 260 23.44 20.17 18.25
N MET A 261 23.43 21.04 17.22
CA MET A 261 23.66 20.62 15.83
C MET A 261 25.02 19.94 15.62
N ASP A 262 26.06 20.38 16.32
CA ASP A 262 27.38 19.75 16.22
C ASP A 262 27.37 18.33 16.80
N GLU A 263 26.60 18.09 17.86
CA GLU A 263 26.39 16.74 18.43
C GLU A 263 25.67 15.87 17.39
N TYR A 264 24.59 16.39 16.81
CA TYR A 264 23.81 15.67 15.81
C TYR A 264 24.65 15.33 14.59
N ARG A 265 25.46 16.26 14.06
CA ARG A 265 26.30 16.03 12.88
C ARG A 265 27.34 14.93 13.09
N ARG A 266 28.01 14.93 14.26
CA ARG A 266 29.07 13.96 14.57
C ARG A 266 28.54 12.58 14.93
N LEU A 267 27.30 12.49 15.41
CA LEU A 267 26.68 11.23 15.79
C LEU A 267 26.55 10.30 14.58
N THR A 268 26.94 9.05 14.74
CA THR A 268 26.84 7.97 13.75
C THR A 268 26.14 6.77 14.34
N LEU A 269 25.63 5.85 13.50
CA LEU A 269 25.06 4.59 13.96
C LEU A 269 26.08 3.73 14.74
N TYR A 270 27.38 3.90 14.50
CA TYR A 270 28.43 3.18 15.21
C TYR A 270 28.66 3.66 16.64
N ASP A 271 28.19 4.87 16.96
CA ASP A 271 28.18 5.39 18.34
C ASP A 271 27.10 4.71 19.19
N LEU A 272 26.14 4.03 18.55
CA LEU A 272 25.11 3.26 19.24
C LEU A 272 25.60 1.85 19.60
N PRO A 273 25.22 1.32 20.78
CA PRO A 273 25.48 -0.08 21.11
C PRO A 273 24.90 -1.04 20.06
N LYS A 274 25.59 -2.13 19.74
CA LYS A 274 25.14 -3.11 18.73
C LYS A 274 23.72 -3.65 18.99
N GLN A 275 23.29 -3.75 20.24
CA GLN A 275 21.95 -4.19 20.61
C GLN A 275 20.84 -3.16 20.26
N ARG A 276 21.21 -1.95 19.85
CA ARG A 276 20.31 -0.84 19.50
C ARG A 276 20.21 -0.62 18.00
N ARG A 277 20.60 -1.60 17.17
CA ARG A 277 20.49 -1.51 15.70
C ARG A 277 19.07 -1.26 15.19
N TYR A 278 18.05 -1.57 15.99
CA TYR A 278 16.66 -1.23 15.69
C TYR A 278 16.38 0.29 15.61
N TYR A 279 17.36 1.15 15.97
CA TYR A 279 17.31 2.60 15.73
C TYR A 279 17.65 3.01 14.29
N ARG A 280 18.24 2.11 13.48
CA ARG A 280 18.81 2.42 12.15
C ARG A 280 17.87 3.29 11.31
N LYS A 281 16.67 2.78 11.02
CA LYS A 281 15.65 3.47 10.22
C LYS A 281 15.34 4.88 10.74
N ALA A 282 14.92 4.98 12.01
CA ALA A 282 14.55 6.27 12.61
C ALA A 282 15.73 7.26 12.64
N PHE A 283 16.95 6.77 12.85
CA PHE A 283 18.16 7.56 12.86
C PHE A 283 18.48 8.13 11.48
N ASP A 284 18.47 7.29 10.45
CA ASP A 284 18.82 7.67 9.08
C ASP A 284 17.81 8.69 8.52
N VAL A 285 16.51 8.44 8.73
CA VAL A 285 15.44 9.39 8.38
C VAL A 285 15.61 10.72 9.13
N SER A 286 15.91 10.67 10.43
CA SER A 286 16.08 11.88 11.23
C SER A 286 17.33 12.68 10.83
N LYS A 287 18.43 12.00 10.48
CA LYS A 287 19.63 12.62 9.91
C LYS A 287 19.33 13.31 8.58
N ALA A 288 18.47 12.71 7.77
CA ALA A 288 18.08 13.26 6.50
C ALA A 288 17.27 14.54 6.64
N ILE A 289 16.21 14.49 7.45
CA ILE A 289 15.39 15.66 7.79
C ILE A 289 16.27 16.78 8.37
N MET A 290 17.20 16.44 9.28
CA MET A 290 18.11 17.41 9.87
C MET A 290 19.00 18.10 8.84
N SER A 291 19.68 17.33 8.00
CA SER A 291 20.64 17.88 7.04
C SER A 291 19.97 18.74 5.97
N SER A 292 18.77 18.33 5.54
CA SER A 292 17.95 19.09 4.62
C SER A 292 17.50 20.43 5.22
N SER A 293 17.12 20.45 6.51
CA SER A 293 16.77 21.69 7.22
C SER A 293 17.93 22.69 7.37
N LEU A 294 19.19 22.22 7.30
CA LEU A 294 20.39 23.03 7.51
C LEU A 294 20.88 23.73 6.24
N GLY A 295 20.63 23.17 5.05
CA GLY A 295 20.98 23.80 3.77
C GLY A 295 20.28 25.14 3.55
N GLN A 296 19.02 25.23 3.97
CA GLN A 296 18.16 26.41 3.79
C GLN A 296 18.60 27.66 4.57
N GLN A 297 19.40 27.55 5.64
CA GLN A 297 19.76 28.72 6.47
C GLN A 297 20.73 29.71 5.78
N LEU A 298 21.26 29.37 4.61
CA LEU A 298 22.20 30.22 3.86
C LEU A 298 21.51 31.19 2.88
N ARG A 299 20.20 31.10 2.66
CA ARG A 299 19.44 32.00 1.76
C ARG A 299 18.13 32.47 2.41
N ASP A 300 17.88 33.78 2.37
CA ASP A 300 16.57 34.36 2.73
C ASP A 300 15.55 33.99 1.63
N GLY A 301 14.75 32.94 1.86
CA GLY A 301 13.71 32.43 0.94
C GLY A 301 12.79 31.41 1.63
N PRO A 302 11.69 30.96 0.98
CA PRO A 302 10.87 29.85 1.48
C PRO A 302 11.73 28.59 1.69
N ARG A 303 11.35 27.80 2.70
CA ARG A 303 12.17 26.72 3.25
C ARG A 303 11.93 25.40 2.52
N GLU A 304 12.81 25.05 1.57
CA GLU A 304 12.65 23.86 0.71
C GLU A 304 13.62 22.71 1.02
N LEU A 305 13.10 21.50 1.29
CA LEU A 305 13.91 20.32 1.59
C LEU A 305 14.70 19.88 0.34
N VAL A 306 16.03 19.79 0.45
CA VAL A 306 16.91 19.26 -0.61
C VAL A 306 17.33 17.85 -0.23
N VAL A 307 16.55 16.86 -0.68
CA VAL A 307 16.75 15.44 -0.39
C VAL A 307 16.59 14.67 -1.69
N ASP A 308 17.59 13.88 -2.07
CA ASP A 308 17.40 12.83 -3.07
C ASP A 308 16.35 11.87 -2.50
N TYR A 309 15.23 11.76 -3.19
CA TYR A 309 14.08 10.96 -2.79
C TYR A 309 13.80 9.98 -3.92
N VAL A 310 13.79 8.69 -3.61
CA VAL A 310 13.40 7.70 -4.60
C VAL A 310 12.52 6.60 -4.02
N LEU A 311 11.66 6.06 -4.89
CA LEU A 311 10.68 5.04 -4.53
C LEU A 311 10.68 3.92 -5.59
N ASN A 312 10.74 2.67 -5.13
CA ASN A 312 10.65 1.50 -6.01
C ASN A 312 9.17 1.19 -6.29
N MET A 313 8.76 1.41 -7.53
CA MET A 313 7.36 1.24 -7.91
C MET A 313 6.93 -0.22 -8.03
N GLU A 314 7.82 -1.13 -8.45
CA GLU A 314 7.49 -2.56 -8.47
C GLU A 314 7.15 -3.07 -7.06
N SER A 315 7.97 -2.70 -6.07
CA SER A 315 7.79 -3.08 -4.67
C SER A 315 6.57 -2.42 -4.04
N LEU A 316 6.35 -1.11 -4.26
CA LEU A 316 5.17 -0.42 -3.75
C LEU A 316 3.89 -1.03 -4.33
N PHE A 317 3.86 -1.25 -5.65
CA PHE A 317 2.70 -1.79 -6.34
C PHE A 317 2.38 -3.23 -5.92
N GLU A 318 3.40 -4.07 -5.71
CA GLU A 318 3.22 -5.41 -5.13
C GLU A 318 2.58 -5.33 -3.73
N GLN A 319 3.13 -4.49 -2.85
CA GLN A 319 2.61 -4.35 -1.49
C GLN A 319 1.18 -3.81 -1.46
N TYR A 320 0.89 -2.83 -2.31
CA TYR A 320 -0.44 -2.27 -2.47
C TYR A 320 -1.41 -3.31 -3.01
N SER A 321 -1.03 -4.06 -4.05
CA SER A 321 -1.86 -5.12 -4.63
C SER A 321 -2.26 -6.16 -3.59
N GLN A 322 -1.35 -6.54 -2.68
CA GLN A 322 -1.70 -7.42 -1.57
C GLN A 322 -2.72 -6.78 -0.60
N VAL A 323 -2.63 -5.47 -0.33
CA VAL A 323 -3.65 -4.76 0.50
C VAL A 323 -5.01 -4.80 -0.19
N VAL A 324 -5.05 -4.57 -1.50
CA VAL A 324 -6.30 -4.61 -2.28
C VAL A 324 -6.88 -6.03 -2.30
N VAL A 325 -6.06 -7.05 -2.56
CA VAL A 325 -6.49 -8.46 -2.53
C VAL A 325 -7.09 -8.82 -1.17
N GLU A 326 -6.48 -8.39 -0.06
CA GLU A 326 -7.01 -8.61 1.29
C GLU A 326 -8.36 -7.93 1.52
N ARG A 327 -8.45 -6.64 1.16
CA ARG A 327 -9.67 -5.85 1.33
C ARG A 327 -10.81 -6.41 0.48
N GLU A 328 -10.55 -6.66 -0.79
CA GLU A 328 -11.58 -7.14 -1.72
C GLU A 328 -11.97 -8.59 -1.44
N LEU A 329 -11.05 -9.46 -0.98
CA LEU A 329 -11.41 -10.78 -0.48
C LEU A 329 -12.32 -10.70 0.74
N ASN A 330 -12.03 -9.81 1.69
CA ASN A 330 -12.92 -9.57 2.83
C ASN A 330 -14.28 -9.03 2.40
N ARG A 331 -14.33 -8.20 1.36
CA ARG A 331 -15.58 -7.76 0.75
C ARG A 331 -16.35 -8.93 0.13
N VAL A 332 -15.69 -9.83 -0.60
CA VAL A 332 -16.32 -11.05 -1.12
C VAL A 332 -16.91 -11.90 0.00
N LYS A 333 -16.13 -12.13 1.06
CA LYS A 333 -16.58 -12.86 2.26
C LYS A 333 -17.75 -12.19 2.97
N SER A 334 -17.87 -10.87 2.92
CA SER A 334 -18.93 -10.13 3.63
C SER A 334 -20.34 -10.48 3.16
N TYR A 335 -20.49 -10.94 1.92
CA TYR A 335 -21.76 -11.44 1.39
C TYR A 335 -21.79 -12.97 1.24
N ASP A 336 -20.80 -13.69 1.77
CA ASP A 336 -20.93 -15.13 1.93
C ASP A 336 -21.79 -15.43 3.16
N HIS A 337 -23.08 -15.64 2.92
CA HIS A 337 -24.04 -15.95 3.98
C HIS A 337 -24.01 -17.41 4.44
N LEU A 338 -23.27 -18.28 3.75
CA LEU A 338 -23.17 -19.71 4.07
C LEU A 338 -21.88 -20.06 4.83
N ASP A 339 -20.98 -19.08 5.00
CA ASP A 339 -19.69 -19.23 5.70
C ASP A 339 -18.79 -20.30 5.04
N GLU A 340 -18.94 -20.51 3.73
CA GLU A 340 -18.15 -21.46 2.94
C GLU A 340 -16.73 -20.92 2.64
N LEU A 341 -16.54 -19.60 2.70
CA LEU A 341 -15.27 -18.92 2.46
C LEU A 341 -14.50 -18.57 3.75
N ALA A 342 -14.94 -19.04 4.92
CA ALA A 342 -14.34 -18.69 6.21
C ALA A 342 -12.82 -18.92 6.24
N ASP A 343 -12.38 -20.07 5.73
CA ASP A 343 -10.98 -20.52 5.74
C ASP A 343 -10.15 -20.01 4.55
N VAL A 344 -10.75 -19.28 3.61
CA VAL A 344 -10.04 -18.73 2.44
C VAL A 344 -9.19 -17.53 2.88
N THR A 345 -7.89 -17.55 2.67
CA THR A 345 -6.99 -16.47 3.09
C THR A 345 -6.12 -15.99 1.94
N PRO A 346 -5.83 -14.68 1.90
CA PRO A 346 -4.82 -14.13 1.00
C PRO A 346 -3.45 -14.33 1.65
N VAL A 347 -2.51 -14.92 0.92
CA VAL A 347 -1.16 -15.22 1.41
C VAL A 347 -0.16 -14.42 0.58
N ARG A 348 0.62 -13.59 1.27
CA ARG A 348 1.70 -12.81 0.69
C ARG A 348 2.97 -13.65 0.57
N SER A 349 3.60 -13.62 -0.60
CA SER A 349 4.93 -14.21 -0.85
C SER A 349 5.10 -15.64 -0.31
N PRO A 350 4.16 -16.59 -0.56
CA PRO A 350 4.27 -17.94 -0.02
C PRO A 350 5.54 -18.62 -0.51
N SER A 351 6.34 -19.16 0.40
CA SER A 351 7.57 -19.85 0.03
C SER A 351 7.26 -21.27 -0.44
N VAL A 352 7.64 -21.56 -1.68
CA VAL A 352 7.42 -22.85 -2.33
C VAL A 352 8.78 -23.52 -2.52
N ASN A 353 9.06 -24.52 -1.69
CA ASN A 353 10.29 -25.30 -1.76
C ASN A 353 10.05 -26.57 -2.59
N PRO A 354 10.59 -26.68 -3.82
CA PRO A 354 10.49 -27.89 -4.62
C PRO A 354 11.23 -29.10 -4.04
N PHE A 355 12.11 -28.90 -3.05
CA PHE A 355 12.95 -29.94 -2.45
C PHE A 355 12.85 -29.92 -0.92
N GLU A 356 12.73 -31.09 -0.28
CA GLU A 356 12.55 -31.23 1.17
C GLU A 356 13.79 -30.84 2.00
N ASP A 357 14.99 -30.98 1.40
CA ASP A 357 16.28 -30.79 2.08
C ASP A 357 17.11 -29.60 1.56
N GLU A 358 16.62 -28.85 0.56
CA GLU A 358 17.33 -27.73 -0.07
C GLU A 358 16.53 -26.42 0.02
N TYR A 359 16.55 -25.81 1.20
CA TYR A 359 15.85 -24.54 1.48
C TYR A 359 16.44 -23.31 0.77
N GLU A 360 17.58 -23.45 0.09
CA GLU A 360 18.17 -22.37 -0.72
C GLU A 360 17.52 -22.25 -2.11
N VAL A 361 16.81 -23.29 -2.56
CA VAL A 361 16.09 -23.30 -3.84
C VAL A 361 14.61 -23.20 -3.57
N TYR A 362 14.05 -22.00 -3.71
CA TYR A 362 12.63 -21.74 -3.50
C TYR A 362 12.05 -20.82 -4.57
N HIS A 363 10.74 -20.88 -4.70
CA HIS A 363 9.92 -19.98 -5.49
C HIS A 363 9.02 -19.16 -4.56
N GLN A 364 8.79 -17.90 -4.91
CA GLN A 364 7.92 -17.00 -4.16
C GLN A 364 7.06 -16.23 -5.17
N PRO A 365 5.82 -16.67 -5.44
CA PRO A 365 4.86 -15.80 -6.11
C PRO A 365 4.51 -14.62 -5.21
N ASP A 366 4.15 -13.48 -5.78
CA ASP A 366 3.86 -12.27 -5.01
C ASP A 366 2.62 -12.49 -4.10
N HIS A 367 1.58 -13.11 -4.67
CA HIS A 367 0.29 -13.32 -4.01
C HIS A 367 -0.29 -14.71 -4.30
N ALA A 368 -0.97 -15.28 -3.33
CA ALA A 368 -1.81 -16.46 -3.50
C ALA A 368 -3.12 -16.31 -2.73
N VAL A 369 -4.18 -16.93 -3.23
CA VAL A 369 -5.44 -17.13 -2.50
C VAL A 369 -5.53 -18.60 -2.16
N GLN A 370 -5.62 -18.92 -0.87
CA GLN A 370 -5.51 -20.30 -0.36
C GLN A 370 -6.66 -20.65 0.57
N GLU A 371 -7.05 -21.92 0.58
CA GLU A 371 -7.97 -22.51 1.56
C GLU A 371 -7.24 -23.66 2.25
N GLY A 372 -6.79 -23.44 3.49
CA GLY A 372 -5.87 -24.36 4.15
C GLY A 372 -4.57 -24.54 3.36
N GLU A 373 -4.33 -25.75 2.84
CA GLU A 373 -3.15 -26.08 2.02
C GLU A 373 -3.42 -26.00 0.51
N GLU A 374 -4.68 -25.83 0.09
CA GLU A 374 -5.07 -25.77 -1.31
C GLU A 374 -4.90 -24.34 -1.84
N THR A 375 -4.23 -24.20 -2.99
CA THR A 375 -4.09 -22.89 -3.65
C THR A 375 -5.18 -22.72 -4.72
N LEU A 376 -6.07 -21.77 -4.50
CA LEU A 376 -7.19 -21.47 -5.40
C LEU A 376 -6.76 -20.60 -6.59
N ALA A 377 -5.87 -19.63 -6.34
CA ALA A 377 -5.32 -18.77 -7.38
C ALA A 377 -3.92 -18.27 -7.03
N VAL A 378 -3.11 -18.04 -8.06
CA VAL A 378 -1.78 -17.40 -7.95
C VAL A 378 -1.82 -16.08 -8.72
N LEU A 379 -1.38 -15.00 -8.08
CA LEU A 379 -1.31 -13.68 -8.69
C LEU A 379 0.11 -13.11 -8.58
N ASP A 380 0.55 -12.47 -9.65
CA ASP A 380 1.90 -11.91 -9.77
C ASP A 380 1.76 -10.44 -10.22
N SER A 381 2.30 -9.52 -9.42
CA SER A 381 2.16 -8.08 -9.64
C SER A 381 3.21 -7.59 -10.62
N LYS A 382 2.81 -6.81 -11.63
CA LYS A 382 3.70 -6.30 -12.68
C LYS A 382 3.40 -4.85 -13.00
N TYR A 383 4.32 -3.97 -12.60
CA TYR A 383 4.25 -2.53 -12.83
C TYR A 383 4.82 -2.14 -14.21
N TYR A 384 4.19 -2.66 -15.26
CA TYR A 384 4.62 -2.47 -16.65
C TYR A 384 3.92 -1.29 -17.32
N ALA A 385 4.61 -0.66 -18.27
CA ALA A 385 4.03 0.36 -19.14
C ALA A 385 3.02 -0.23 -20.14
N GLU A 386 2.19 0.63 -20.71
CA GLU A 386 1.30 0.27 -21.80
C GLU A 386 2.05 -0.48 -22.93
N GLY A 387 1.46 -1.56 -23.43
CA GLY A 387 2.04 -2.35 -24.52
C GLY A 387 3.05 -3.44 -24.12
N HIS A 388 3.53 -3.46 -22.87
CA HIS A 388 4.40 -4.52 -22.35
C HIS A 388 3.58 -5.69 -21.77
N ASP A 389 3.27 -6.67 -22.62
CA ASP A 389 2.48 -7.84 -22.25
C ASP A 389 3.35 -8.89 -21.50
N PRO A 390 3.16 -9.11 -20.18
CA PRO A 390 3.97 -10.04 -19.37
C PRO A 390 3.88 -11.48 -19.86
N VAL A 391 2.82 -11.82 -20.60
CA VAL A 391 2.66 -13.16 -21.18
C VAL A 391 3.58 -13.35 -22.39
N LYS A 392 3.96 -12.30 -23.10
CA LYS A 392 4.92 -12.41 -24.22
C LYS A 392 6.35 -12.47 -23.72
N GLU A 393 6.64 -11.83 -22.60
CA GLU A 393 7.95 -11.83 -21.95
C GLU A 393 8.31 -13.21 -21.38
N SER A 394 9.50 -13.70 -21.71
CA SER A 394 9.88 -15.08 -21.39
C SER A 394 10.08 -15.33 -19.91
N SER A 395 10.63 -14.38 -19.16
CA SER A 395 10.94 -14.54 -17.74
C SER A 395 9.68 -14.54 -16.87
N SER A 396 8.83 -13.52 -16.99
CA SER A 396 7.59 -13.39 -16.21
C SER A 396 6.61 -14.52 -16.51
N ARG A 397 6.38 -14.86 -17.78
CA ARG A 397 5.57 -16.03 -18.16
C ARG A 397 6.11 -17.33 -17.56
N SER A 398 7.41 -17.57 -17.66
CA SER A 398 8.01 -18.83 -17.18
C SER A 398 7.93 -18.95 -15.66
N ARG A 399 8.10 -17.84 -14.92
CA ARG A 399 7.93 -17.82 -13.47
C ARG A 399 6.50 -18.17 -13.06
N LEU A 400 5.50 -17.49 -13.64
CA LEU A 400 4.10 -17.74 -13.31
C LEU A 400 3.68 -19.19 -13.61
N PHE A 401 4.14 -19.76 -14.72
CA PHE A 401 3.87 -21.18 -15.04
C PHE A 401 4.57 -22.15 -14.08
N SER A 402 5.79 -21.83 -13.61
CA SER A 402 6.43 -22.61 -12.55
C SER A 402 5.63 -22.57 -11.26
N TYR A 403 5.10 -21.40 -10.88
CA TYR A 403 4.24 -21.26 -9.71
C TYR A 403 2.96 -22.10 -9.85
N ALA A 404 2.28 -21.98 -11.00
CA ALA A 404 1.10 -22.77 -11.32
C ALA A 404 1.34 -24.28 -11.15
N TYR A 405 2.48 -24.76 -11.69
CA TYR A 405 2.86 -26.16 -11.61
C TYR A 405 3.13 -26.63 -10.17
N LEU A 406 3.90 -25.84 -9.40
CA LEU A 406 4.30 -26.21 -8.05
C LEU A 406 3.17 -26.08 -7.03
N LEU A 407 2.23 -25.15 -7.24
CA LEU A 407 1.08 -24.91 -6.35
C LEU A 407 -0.20 -25.59 -6.81
N HIS A 408 -0.17 -26.32 -7.93
CA HIS A 408 -1.34 -26.96 -8.54
C HIS A 408 -2.52 -26.00 -8.77
N ALA A 409 -2.22 -24.76 -9.16
CA ALA A 409 -3.21 -23.70 -9.35
C ALA A 409 -3.64 -23.59 -10.83
N ASP A 410 -4.94 -23.64 -11.07
CA ASP A 410 -5.53 -23.51 -12.41
C ASP A 410 -6.02 -22.09 -12.73
N ARG A 411 -5.97 -21.18 -11.75
CA ARG A 411 -6.29 -19.75 -11.89
C ARG A 411 -5.03 -18.91 -11.70
N LEU A 412 -4.64 -18.21 -12.75
CA LEU A 412 -3.43 -17.40 -12.80
C LEU A 412 -3.77 -15.97 -13.17
N ALA A 413 -3.17 -15.00 -12.49
CA ALA A 413 -3.34 -13.59 -12.82
C ALA A 413 -2.02 -12.83 -12.85
N PHE A 414 -1.90 -11.93 -13.82
CA PHE A 414 -1.00 -10.79 -13.72
C PHE A 414 -1.81 -9.58 -13.28
N LEU A 415 -1.42 -8.97 -12.16
CA LEU A 415 -1.98 -7.73 -11.67
C LEU A 415 -1.19 -6.58 -12.28
N CYS A 416 -1.85 -5.74 -13.09
CA CYS A 416 -1.18 -4.67 -13.83
C CYS A 416 -1.97 -3.36 -13.73
N PRO A 417 -1.30 -2.20 -13.67
CA PRO A 417 -1.98 -0.92 -13.61
C PRO A 417 -2.47 -0.43 -14.97
N LEU A 418 -1.73 -0.69 -16.05
CA LEU A 418 -1.88 0.02 -17.34
C LEU A 418 -2.08 -0.92 -18.55
N LEU A 419 -2.41 -2.20 -18.35
CA LEU A 419 -2.54 -3.13 -19.46
C LEU A 419 -3.99 -3.40 -19.81
N GLU A 420 -4.30 -3.57 -21.09
CA GLU A 420 -5.65 -4.00 -21.47
C GLU A 420 -5.99 -5.37 -20.85
N PRO A 421 -7.15 -5.52 -20.19
CA PRO A 421 -7.56 -6.77 -19.59
C PRO A 421 -7.73 -7.86 -20.65
N LYS A 422 -7.16 -9.03 -20.39
CA LYS A 422 -7.13 -10.16 -21.35
C LYS A 422 -7.28 -11.47 -20.62
N ARG A 423 -8.14 -12.35 -21.12
CA ARG A 423 -8.29 -13.74 -20.64
C ARG A 423 -7.73 -14.71 -21.67
N ARG A 424 -6.97 -15.71 -21.21
CA ARG A 424 -6.32 -16.72 -22.05
C ARG A 424 -6.46 -18.09 -21.40
N ARG A 425 -6.85 -19.10 -22.17
CA ARG A 425 -6.87 -20.50 -21.74
C ARG A 425 -5.58 -21.20 -22.15
N ILE A 426 -4.91 -21.84 -21.21
CA ILE A 426 -3.67 -22.60 -21.43
C ILE A 426 -4.05 -23.96 -22.01
N THR A 427 -3.61 -24.24 -23.24
CA THR A 427 -4.05 -25.43 -23.99
C THR A 427 -3.65 -26.76 -23.34
N GLN A 428 -2.56 -26.80 -22.58
CA GLN A 428 -2.02 -28.04 -22.01
C GLN A 428 -2.67 -28.46 -20.69
N THR A 429 -3.09 -27.49 -19.87
CA THR A 429 -3.62 -27.72 -18.52
C THR A 429 -5.08 -27.31 -18.36
N ASP A 430 -5.66 -26.66 -19.38
CA ASP A 430 -6.96 -25.99 -19.31
C ASP A 430 -7.08 -24.84 -18.29
N ALA A 431 -5.99 -24.54 -17.58
CA ALA A 431 -5.87 -23.41 -16.67
C ALA A 431 -6.14 -22.07 -17.38
N GLU A 432 -6.64 -21.10 -16.63
CA GLU A 432 -6.94 -19.77 -17.13
C GLU A 432 -5.93 -18.75 -16.61
N LEU A 433 -5.41 -17.94 -17.52
CA LEU A 433 -4.57 -16.80 -17.22
C LEU A 433 -5.31 -15.50 -17.57
N GLN A 434 -5.41 -14.60 -16.59
CA GLN A 434 -5.99 -13.28 -16.76
C GLN A 434 -4.95 -12.17 -16.57
N ILE A 435 -5.02 -11.12 -17.39
CA ILE A 435 -4.42 -9.83 -17.08
C ILE A 435 -5.52 -9.02 -16.40
N VAL A 436 -5.34 -8.75 -15.11
CA VAL A 436 -6.28 -8.01 -14.26
C VAL A 436 -5.79 -6.57 -14.17
N SER A 437 -6.54 -5.67 -14.78
CA SER A 437 -6.17 -4.26 -14.92
C SER A 437 -7.42 -3.44 -15.25
N PRO A 438 -7.52 -2.19 -14.76
CA PRO A 438 -8.65 -1.32 -15.05
C PRO A 438 -8.71 -0.98 -16.55
N GLU A 439 -9.93 -0.76 -17.06
CA GLU A 439 -10.12 -0.24 -18.42
C GLU A 439 -10.03 1.29 -18.42
N GLY A 440 -9.20 1.86 -19.29
CA GLY A 440 -9.03 3.31 -19.43
C GLY A 440 -7.91 3.87 -18.56
N GLU A 441 -8.10 5.08 -18.06
CA GLU A 441 -7.12 5.77 -17.21
C GLU A 441 -7.03 5.09 -15.83
N PHE A 442 -5.83 4.93 -15.30
CA PHE A 442 -5.63 4.24 -14.03
C PHE A 442 -6.29 5.01 -12.89
N SER A 443 -7.02 4.30 -12.03
CA SER A 443 -7.55 4.82 -10.78
C SER A 443 -7.56 3.70 -9.74
N LEU A 444 -7.43 4.07 -8.46
CA LEU A 444 -7.44 3.08 -7.37
C LEU A 444 -8.79 2.38 -7.24
N ASP A 445 -9.90 3.11 -7.34
CA ASP A 445 -11.25 2.52 -7.33
C ASP A 445 -11.46 1.55 -8.50
N GLY A 446 -10.95 1.90 -9.68
CA GLY A 446 -10.99 1.03 -10.85
C GLY A 446 -10.17 -0.24 -10.66
N TYR A 447 -8.98 -0.12 -10.06
CA TYR A 447 -8.11 -1.24 -9.74
C TYR A 447 -8.73 -2.17 -8.68
N ASP A 448 -9.32 -1.61 -7.63
CA ASP A 448 -10.06 -2.33 -6.60
C ASP A 448 -11.21 -3.12 -7.21
N ALA A 449 -12.00 -2.49 -8.08
CA ALA A 449 -13.14 -3.13 -8.73
C ALA A 449 -12.71 -4.34 -9.58
N VAL A 450 -11.66 -4.23 -10.40
CA VAL A 450 -11.22 -5.37 -11.24
C VAL A 450 -10.63 -6.52 -10.43
N ILE A 451 -9.95 -6.23 -9.31
CA ILE A 451 -9.49 -7.28 -8.39
C ILE A 451 -10.68 -7.94 -7.70
N HIS A 452 -11.67 -7.16 -7.27
CA HIS A 452 -12.90 -7.68 -6.70
C HIS A 452 -13.61 -8.64 -7.67
N GLU A 453 -13.79 -8.24 -8.92
CA GLU A 453 -14.36 -9.09 -9.98
C GLU A 453 -13.55 -10.38 -10.17
N TYR A 454 -12.22 -10.28 -10.26
CA TYR A 454 -11.36 -11.45 -10.43
C TYR A 454 -11.50 -12.43 -9.26
N LEU A 455 -11.44 -11.94 -8.02
CA LEU A 455 -11.58 -12.78 -6.83
C LEU A 455 -12.98 -13.40 -6.74
N HIS A 456 -14.03 -12.64 -7.06
CA HIS A 456 -15.39 -13.17 -7.14
C HIS A 456 -15.49 -14.28 -8.18
N ASP A 457 -15.00 -14.07 -9.41
CA ASP A 457 -15.03 -15.06 -10.48
C ASP A 457 -14.30 -16.36 -10.09
N VAL A 458 -13.15 -16.26 -9.42
CA VAL A 458 -12.41 -17.43 -8.91
C VAL A 458 -13.22 -18.19 -7.86
N LEU A 459 -13.86 -17.49 -6.92
CA LEU A 459 -14.53 -18.11 -5.78
C LEU A 459 -15.93 -18.66 -6.12
N VAL A 460 -16.62 -18.05 -7.10
CA VAL A 460 -17.93 -18.52 -7.60
C VAL A 460 -17.85 -19.93 -8.19
N GLU A 461 -16.70 -20.36 -8.73
CA GLU A 461 -16.57 -21.72 -9.25
C GLU A 461 -16.68 -22.79 -8.16
N ARG A 462 -16.28 -22.44 -6.94
CA ARG A 462 -16.35 -23.32 -5.76
C ARG A 462 -17.63 -23.11 -4.97
N VAL A 463 -18.07 -21.86 -4.82
CA VAL A 463 -19.29 -21.47 -4.11
C VAL A 463 -20.21 -20.68 -5.06
N PRO A 464 -20.96 -21.35 -5.94
CA PRO A 464 -21.77 -20.67 -6.96
C PRO A 464 -22.87 -19.77 -6.39
N GLU A 465 -23.30 -20.00 -5.14
CA GLU A 465 -24.27 -19.17 -4.44
C GLU A 465 -23.81 -17.71 -4.24
N LEU A 466 -22.50 -17.46 -4.27
CA LEU A 466 -21.94 -16.12 -4.19
C LEU A 466 -22.48 -15.20 -5.29
N GLU A 467 -22.76 -15.74 -6.49
CA GLU A 467 -23.32 -14.94 -7.59
C GLU A 467 -24.67 -14.32 -7.20
N ALA A 468 -25.53 -15.08 -6.52
CA ALA A 468 -26.83 -14.59 -6.06
C ALA A 468 -26.67 -13.65 -4.86
N PHE A 469 -25.79 -13.97 -3.91
CA PHE A 469 -25.58 -13.16 -2.71
C PHE A 469 -24.96 -11.79 -3.00
N ARG A 470 -24.01 -11.74 -3.93
CA ARG A 470 -23.44 -10.49 -4.41
C ARG A 470 -24.52 -9.57 -4.98
N VAL A 471 -25.40 -10.10 -5.81
CA VAL A 471 -26.45 -9.30 -6.44
C VAL A 471 -27.45 -8.80 -5.40
N VAL A 472 -27.74 -9.59 -4.36
CA VAL A 472 -28.55 -9.13 -3.21
C VAL A 472 -27.86 -8.00 -2.45
N SER A 473 -26.55 -8.10 -2.17
CA SER A 473 -25.81 -7.08 -1.41
C SER A 473 -25.70 -5.76 -2.17
N GLU A 474 -25.56 -5.82 -3.51
CA GLU A 474 -25.56 -4.65 -4.39
C GLU A 474 -26.97 -4.06 -4.59
N ASN A 475 -28.02 -4.86 -4.42
CA ASN A 475 -29.41 -4.48 -4.67
C ASN A 475 -30.31 -4.69 -3.45
N LYS A 476 -31.48 -5.33 -3.62
CA LYS A 476 -32.47 -5.58 -2.56
C LYS A 476 -33.08 -6.97 -2.72
N LEU A 477 -33.07 -7.76 -1.65
CA LEU A 477 -33.79 -9.03 -1.58
C LEU A 477 -35.30 -8.76 -1.70
N CYS A 478 -35.95 -9.38 -2.68
CA CYS A 478 -37.32 -9.05 -3.07
C CYS A 478 -38.32 -10.13 -2.63
N LEU A 479 -38.46 -10.35 -1.31
CA LEU A 479 -39.37 -11.36 -0.76
C LEU A 479 -40.00 -10.90 0.54
N ASP A 480 -41.32 -10.69 0.55
CA ASP A 480 -42.06 -10.17 1.69
C ASP A 480 -41.87 -11.04 2.96
N GLY A 481 -41.52 -10.39 4.06
CA GLY A 481 -41.29 -11.01 5.37
C GLY A 481 -39.96 -11.76 5.51
N VAL A 482 -38.98 -11.50 4.63
CA VAL A 482 -37.64 -12.12 4.65
C VAL A 482 -36.57 -11.04 4.68
N ALA A 483 -35.57 -11.21 5.54
CA ALA A 483 -34.45 -10.30 5.65
C ALA A 483 -33.19 -10.91 5.03
N GLU A 484 -32.17 -10.07 4.78
CA GLU A 484 -30.89 -10.54 4.24
C GLU A 484 -30.21 -11.58 5.17
N SER A 485 -30.38 -11.48 6.48
CA SER A 485 -29.88 -12.47 7.45
C SER A 485 -30.42 -13.89 7.23
N ASP A 486 -31.59 -14.01 6.57
CA ASP A 486 -32.17 -15.30 6.25
C ASP A 486 -31.43 -16.03 5.12
N LEU A 487 -30.53 -15.35 4.37
CA LEU A 487 -29.70 -15.96 3.32
C LEU A 487 -28.81 -17.10 3.83
N SER A 488 -28.50 -17.13 5.14
CA SER A 488 -27.89 -18.30 5.79
C SER A 488 -28.70 -19.59 5.65
N GLN A 489 -29.98 -19.47 5.31
CA GLN A 489 -30.89 -20.58 5.01
C GLN A 489 -31.23 -20.69 3.51
N ALA A 490 -30.44 -20.08 2.61
CA ALA A 490 -30.68 -20.09 1.17
C ALA A 490 -30.79 -21.50 0.59
N LYS A 491 -30.01 -22.46 1.11
CA LYS A 491 -30.07 -23.89 0.75
C LYS A 491 -31.12 -24.69 1.54
N SER A 492 -31.86 -24.09 2.47
CA SER A 492 -32.80 -24.82 3.32
C SER A 492 -34.12 -25.12 2.60
N MET A 493 -34.44 -26.40 2.42
CA MET A 493 -35.73 -26.85 1.84
C MET A 493 -36.94 -26.67 2.79
N SER A 494 -36.70 -26.18 4.00
CA SER A 494 -37.72 -25.71 4.94
C SER A 494 -37.60 -24.21 5.21
N GLY A 495 -36.71 -23.52 4.48
CA GLY A 495 -36.43 -22.11 4.64
C GLY A 495 -37.39 -21.19 3.86
N PRO A 496 -37.19 -19.87 3.98
CA PRO A 496 -38.09 -18.87 3.42
C PRO A 496 -38.05 -18.78 1.88
N PHE A 497 -36.97 -19.26 1.27
CA PHE A 497 -36.73 -19.22 -0.19
C PHE A 497 -37.31 -20.42 -0.95
N THR A 498 -38.12 -21.24 -0.28
CA THR A 498 -38.81 -22.36 -0.93
C THR A 498 -40.04 -21.85 -1.67
N PHE A 499 -40.29 -22.42 -2.85
CA PHE A 499 -41.45 -22.09 -3.68
C PHE A 499 -42.44 -23.27 -3.78
N LYS A 500 -42.57 -24.07 -2.72
CA LYS A 500 -43.51 -25.21 -2.67
C LYS A 500 -44.97 -24.78 -2.89
N ASP A 501 -45.33 -23.60 -2.39
CA ASP A 501 -46.54 -22.89 -2.80
C ASP A 501 -46.14 -21.74 -3.72
N VAL A 502 -46.09 -22.03 -5.02
CA VAL A 502 -45.65 -21.09 -6.06
C VAL A 502 -46.52 -19.83 -6.10
N ARG A 503 -47.81 -19.92 -5.76
CA ARG A 503 -48.76 -18.80 -5.77
C ARG A 503 -48.56 -17.84 -4.61
N ASP A 504 -48.27 -18.37 -3.43
CA ASP A 504 -47.89 -17.57 -2.26
C ASP A 504 -46.53 -16.92 -2.48
N PHE A 505 -45.56 -17.69 -3.00
CA PHE A 505 -44.23 -17.18 -3.32
C PHE A 505 -44.27 -16.02 -4.32
N SER A 506 -44.96 -16.19 -5.46
CA SER A 506 -45.09 -15.14 -6.49
C SER A 506 -45.74 -13.87 -5.93
N LEU A 507 -46.75 -14.01 -5.06
CA LEU A 507 -47.42 -12.90 -4.41
C LEU A 507 -46.49 -12.14 -3.46
N ARG A 508 -45.71 -12.86 -2.64
CA ARG A 508 -44.76 -12.24 -1.69
C ARG A 508 -43.64 -11.50 -2.41
N VAL A 509 -43.19 -12.00 -3.56
CA VAL A 509 -42.20 -11.30 -4.40
C VAL A 509 -42.76 -10.00 -4.95
N VAL A 510 -43.93 -10.04 -5.57
CA VAL A 510 -44.56 -8.83 -6.16
C VAL A 510 -44.95 -7.82 -5.09
N LYS A 511 -45.40 -8.29 -3.92
CA LYS A 511 -45.68 -7.43 -2.77
C LYS A 511 -44.43 -6.68 -2.29
N ALA A 512 -43.30 -7.37 -2.10
CA ALA A 512 -42.05 -6.70 -1.73
C ALA A 512 -41.59 -5.71 -2.81
N ALA A 513 -41.68 -6.09 -4.10
CA ALA A 513 -41.31 -5.20 -5.20
C ALA A 513 -42.12 -3.91 -5.22
N ALA A 514 -43.46 -4.01 -5.13
CA ALA A 514 -44.37 -2.88 -5.28
C ALA A 514 -44.56 -2.04 -4.00
N ASP A 515 -44.58 -2.70 -2.83
CA ASP A 515 -44.92 -2.03 -1.57
C ASP A 515 -43.67 -1.53 -0.83
N GLU A 516 -42.49 -2.12 -1.07
CA GLU A 516 -41.27 -1.83 -0.30
C GLU A 516 -40.09 -1.26 -1.11
N HIS A 517 -39.96 -1.60 -2.40
CA HIS A 517 -38.72 -1.30 -3.16
C HIS A 517 -38.89 -0.35 -4.35
N SER A 518 -40.00 -0.45 -5.08
CA SER A 518 -40.27 0.36 -6.27
C SER A 518 -40.50 1.83 -5.94
N TRP A 519 -39.97 2.70 -6.80
CA TRP A 519 -40.23 4.14 -6.74
C TRP A 519 -41.27 4.59 -7.77
N GLU A 520 -41.42 3.82 -8.85
CA GLU A 520 -42.38 4.06 -9.92
C GLU A 520 -43.78 3.54 -9.59
N VAL A 521 -43.83 2.44 -8.84
CA VAL A 521 -45.05 1.75 -8.40
C VAL A 521 -45.15 1.93 -6.89
N ARG A 522 -46.23 2.55 -6.41
CA ARG A 522 -46.41 2.82 -4.96
C ARG A 522 -47.31 1.82 -4.26
N ASN A 523 -48.00 0.99 -5.04
CA ASN A 523 -48.87 -0.08 -4.58
C ASN A 523 -49.07 -1.08 -5.72
N ARG A 524 -49.34 -2.35 -5.40
CA ARG A 524 -49.58 -3.43 -6.38
C ARG A 524 -50.59 -3.11 -7.50
N PHE A 525 -51.54 -2.20 -7.25
CA PHE A 525 -52.56 -1.77 -8.22
C PHE A 525 -52.00 -0.85 -9.34
N ASP A 526 -50.77 -0.37 -9.17
CA ASP A 526 -50.06 0.44 -10.18
C ASP A 526 -49.26 -0.44 -11.16
N LEU A 527 -49.18 -1.76 -10.94
CA LEU A 527 -48.51 -2.73 -11.81
C LEU A 527 -49.38 -3.16 -12.99
N GLU A 528 -48.75 -3.64 -14.08
CA GLU A 528 -49.47 -4.22 -15.22
C GLU A 528 -50.38 -5.37 -14.76
N GLN A 529 -51.68 -5.25 -15.06
CA GLN A 529 -52.73 -6.18 -14.60
C GLN A 529 -52.75 -6.41 -13.08
N ASP A 530 -52.58 -5.36 -12.28
CA ASP A 530 -52.50 -5.44 -10.81
C ASP A 530 -51.37 -6.39 -10.31
N GLY A 531 -50.34 -6.59 -11.15
CA GLY A 531 -49.19 -7.46 -10.90
C GLY A 531 -49.38 -8.91 -11.35
N ASP A 532 -50.54 -9.28 -11.89
CA ASP A 532 -50.82 -10.67 -12.31
C ASP A 532 -49.89 -11.15 -13.42
N TRP A 533 -49.48 -10.26 -14.33
CA TRP A 533 -48.53 -10.62 -15.39
C TRP A 533 -47.16 -11.03 -14.81
N THR A 534 -46.57 -10.20 -13.93
CA THR A 534 -45.28 -10.50 -13.30
C THR A 534 -45.38 -11.76 -12.44
N ARG A 535 -46.52 -11.97 -11.76
CA ARG A 535 -46.77 -13.21 -11.01
C ARG A 535 -46.76 -14.42 -11.94
N GLU A 536 -47.54 -14.43 -13.03
CA GLU A 536 -47.57 -15.55 -13.98
C GLU A 536 -46.17 -15.85 -14.56
N GLN A 537 -45.35 -14.81 -14.78
CA GLN A 537 -43.96 -14.96 -15.22
C GLN A 537 -43.05 -15.63 -14.18
N ILE A 538 -43.23 -15.33 -12.89
CA ILE A 538 -42.51 -15.99 -11.79
C ILE A 538 -42.99 -17.43 -11.67
N GLU A 539 -44.31 -17.66 -11.64
CA GLU A 539 -44.91 -18.99 -11.50
C GLU A 539 -44.44 -19.93 -12.62
N THR A 540 -44.46 -19.45 -13.86
CA THR A 540 -43.97 -20.21 -15.04
C THR A 540 -42.50 -20.63 -14.92
N ARG A 541 -41.66 -19.81 -14.28
CA ARG A 541 -40.22 -20.11 -14.10
C ARG A 541 -39.97 -21.04 -12.93
N CYS A 542 -40.75 -20.92 -11.86
CA CYS A 542 -40.72 -21.84 -10.73
C CYS A 542 -41.21 -23.24 -11.14
N ASP A 543 -42.30 -23.35 -11.91
CA ASP A 543 -42.88 -24.63 -12.35
C ASP A 543 -41.96 -25.47 -13.25
N ARG A 544 -40.92 -24.86 -13.84
CA ARG A 544 -39.90 -25.56 -14.63
C ARG A 544 -38.86 -26.30 -13.77
N ARG A 545 -38.87 -26.08 -12.46
CA ARG A 545 -37.86 -26.56 -11.51
C ARG A 545 -38.53 -27.39 -10.42
N TYR A 546 -37.76 -28.32 -9.86
CA TYR A 546 -38.28 -29.22 -8.83
C TYR A 546 -38.15 -28.57 -7.44
N GLU A 547 -39.28 -28.22 -6.84
CA GLU A 547 -39.41 -27.43 -5.61
C GLU A 547 -38.83 -28.11 -4.35
N HIS A 548 -38.51 -29.41 -4.45
CA HIS A 548 -37.90 -30.18 -3.36
C HIS A 548 -36.37 -30.21 -3.41
N THR A 549 -35.76 -29.70 -4.47
CA THR A 549 -34.30 -29.65 -4.65
C THR A 549 -33.81 -28.25 -5.02
N THR A 550 -34.70 -27.27 -5.10
CA THR A 550 -34.35 -25.93 -5.61
C THR A 550 -35.01 -24.86 -4.75
N THR A 551 -34.23 -23.86 -4.34
CA THR A 551 -34.74 -22.61 -3.77
C THR A 551 -34.62 -21.47 -4.78
N CYS A 552 -35.34 -20.38 -4.55
CA CYS A 552 -35.32 -19.21 -5.40
C CYS A 552 -35.05 -17.96 -4.57
N LEU A 553 -34.01 -17.21 -4.94
CA LEU A 553 -33.67 -15.89 -4.41
C LEU A 553 -34.14 -14.82 -5.41
N PRO A 554 -35.27 -14.15 -5.15
CA PRO A 554 -35.74 -13.03 -5.96
C PRO A 554 -34.99 -11.76 -5.56
N VAL A 555 -34.46 -11.02 -6.53
CA VAL A 555 -33.72 -9.78 -6.30
C VAL A 555 -34.34 -8.66 -7.10
N PHE A 556 -34.66 -7.56 -6.42
CA PHE A 556 -35.15 -6.34 -7.03
C PHE A 556 -33.96 -5.49 -7.44
N CYS A 557 -33.84 -5.21 -8.73
CA CYS A 557 -32.73 -4.48 -9.31
C CYS A 557 -33.21 -3.14 -9.85
N ARG A 558 -32.36 -2.12 -9.73
CA ARG A 558 -32.65 -0.79 -10.27
C ARG A 558 -31.40 -0.16 -10.85
N ASP A 559 -31.43 0.16 -12.13
CA ASP A 559 -30.37 0.92 -12.80
C ASP A 559 -30.94 1.97 -13.74
N ARG A 560 -30.37 3.19 -13.71
CA ARG A 560 -30.75 4.33 -14.57
C ARG A 560 -32.26 4.58 -14.67
N GLY A 561 -33.00 4.33 -13.59
CA GLY A 561 -34.45 4.50 -13.52
C GLY A 561 -35.28 3.35 -14.10
N GLN A 562 -34.67 2.24 -14.52
CA GLN A 562 -35.38 1.01 -14.86
C GLN A 562 -35.41 0.08 -13.65
N GLU A 563 -36.57 -0.51 -13.37
CA GLU A 563 -36.80 -1.44 -12.26
C GLU A 563 -37.22 -2.82 -12.78
N TRP A 564 -36.58 -3.87 -12.28
CA TRP A 564 -36.89 -5.26 -12.66
C TRP A 564 -36.60 -6.24 -11.52
N ILE A 565 -37.07 -7.47 -11.67
CA ILE A 565 -36.80 -8.59 -10.76
C ILE A 565 -35.97 -9.65 -11.50
N ASP A 566 -34.88 -10.07 -10.88
CA ASP A 566 -34.12 -11.25 -11.28
C ASP A 566 -34.38 -12.39 -10.31
N LEU A 567 -34.55 -13.62 -10.81
CA LEU A 567 -34.74 -14.82 -10.02
C LEU A 567 -33.49 -15.69 -10.08
N TYR A 568 -32.86 -15.94 -8.94
CA TYR A 568 -31.70 -16.82 -8.82
C TYR A 568 -32.12 -18.15 -8.22
N PHE A 569 -32.06 -19.22 -9.00
CA PHE A 569 -32.43 -20.56 -8.57
C PHE A 569 -31.21 -21.33 -8.11
N LEU A 570 -31.20 -21.75 -6.84
CA LEU A 570 -30.11 -22.53 -6.25
C LEU A 570 -30.49 -24.01 -6.24
N GLN A 571 -29.77 -24.84 -6.99
CA GLN A 571 -30.01 -26.29 -7.04
C GLN A 571 -29.20 -27.02 -5.97
N ASN A 572 -29.89 -27.50 -4.94
CA ASN A 572 -29.29 -28.30 -3.88
C ASN A 572 -28.83 -29.66 -4.42
N GLY A 573 -27.52 -29.91 -4.36
CA GLY A 573 -26.91 -31.21 -4.67
C GLY A 573 -25.97 -31.21 -5.87
N ASN A 574 -26.08 -30.26 -6.79
CA ASN A 574 -25.10 -30.04 -7.87
C ASN A 574 -24.43 -28.66 -7.80
N GLY A 575 -24.83 -27.81 -6.86
CA GLY A 575 -24.23 -26.49 -6.61
C GLY A 575 -24.50 -25.50 -7.74
N LYS A 576 -25.48 -25.72 -8.62
CA LYS A 576 -25.71 -24.81 -9.75
C LYS A 576 -26.62 -23.65 -9.35
N VAL A 577 -26.23 -22.45 -9.76
CA VAL A 577 -27.07 -21.25 -9.73
C VAL A 577 -27.52 -20.93 -11.14
N GLU A 578 -28.81 -20.72 -11.32
CA GLU A 578 -29.40 -20.31 -12.59
C GLU A 578 -30.13 -18.98 -12.41
N LYS A 579 -29.71 -17.97 -13.17
CA LYS A 579 -30.39 -16.67 -13.25
C LYS A 579 -31.50 -16.70 -14.31
N GLU A 580 -32.68 -16.21 -13.95
CA GLU A 580 -33.81 -15.97 -14.85
C GLU A 580 -34.35 -14.55 -14.68
N GLY A 581 -34.47 -13.82 -15.80
CA GLY A 581 -34.82 -12.40 -15.81
C GLY A 581 -34.21 -11.70 -17.02
N PRO A 582 -34.30 -10.37 -17.13
CA PRO A 582 -34.99 -9.47 -16.21
C PRO A 582 -36.53 -9.54 -16.35
N LEU A 583 -37.26 -9.57 -15.23
CA LEU A 583 -38.72 -9.44 -15.20
C LEU A 583 -39.10 -7.99 -14.96
N LYS A 584 -39.63 -7.33 -15.97
CA LYS A 584 -40.07 -5.94 -15.84
C LYS A 584 -41.27 -5.82 -14.91
N LEU A 585 -41.32 -4.69 -14.19
CA LEU A 585 -42.47 -4.30 -13.37
C LEU A 585 -43.51 -3.50 -14.17
N LEU A 586 -43.09 -2.84 -15.26
CA LEU A 586 -43.89 -2.00 -16.17
C LEU A 586 -43.51 -2.20 -17.64
#